data_AF-A0ABC9NAL9-F1
#
_entry.id   AF-A0ABC9NAL9-F1
#
_cell.length_a   1.000
_cell.length_b   1.000
_cell.length_c   1.000
_cell.angle_alpha   90.00
_cell.angle_beta   90.00
_cell.angle_gamma   90.00
#
_symmetry.space_group_name_H-M   'P 1'
#
loop_
_entity.id
_entity.type
_entity.pdbx_description
1 polymer ?
#
loop_
_entity_poly.entity_id
_entity_poly.type
_entity_poly.pdbx_seq_one_letter_code
_entity_poly.pdbx_strand_id
1 'polypeptide(L)'
;MNFTYSSLLYQLPPKQKEVLFAICKEGKAREITSSRFLKTYKLTASSVQGAIKGLLDKDFVTCELGEYKVYDKFFEIWLLKQSK
;
A
#
# COMPACT_ATOMS: atom_id res chain seq x y z
N MET A 1 -6.40 15.05 -14.35
CA MET A 1 -6.30 13.64 -13.90
C MET A 1 -5.31 13.42 -12.74
N ASN A 2 -4.31 14.29 -12.49
CA ASN A 2 -3.35 14.10 -11.39
C ASN A 2 -3.86 14.51 -9.98
N PHE A 3 -4.81 15.46 -9.90
CA PHE A 3 -5.26 16.02 -8.62
C PHE A 3 -5.99 15.01 -7.72
N THR A 4 -6.71 14.04 -8.29
CA THR A 4 -7.52 13.10 -7.52
C THR A 4 -6.65 12.14 -6.71
N TYR A 5 -5.59 11.57 -7.31
CA TYR A 5 -4.71 10.63 -6.63
C TYR A 5 -3.92 11.26 -5.49
N SER A 6 -3.45 12.50 -5.65
CA SER A 6 -2.75 13.21 -4.58
C SER A 6 -3.67 13.53 -3.40
N SER A 7 -4.92 13.94 -3.65
CA SER A 7 -5.89 14.17 -2.58
C SER A 7 -6.26 12.89 -1.84
N LEU A 8 -6.53 11.82 -2.59
CA LEU A 8 -6.79 10.47 -2.06
C LEU A 8 -5.64 9.98 -1.17
N LEU A 9 -4.40 10.13 -1.66
CA LEU A 9 -3.22 9.81 -0.88
C LEU A 9 -3.17 10.69 0.37
N TYR A 10 -3.36 12.01 0.26
CA TYR A 10 -3.32 12.94 1.41
C TYR A 10 -4.31 12.56 2.51
N GLN A 11 -5.50 12.10 2.15
CA GLN A 11 -6.54 11.63 3.07
C GLN A 11 -6.17 10.34 3.81
N LEU A 12 -5.17 9.59 3.35
CA LEU A 12 -4.69 8.40 4.05
C LEU A 12 -3.84 8.79 5.27
N PRO A 13 -4.07 8.19 6.45
CA PRO A 13 -3.18 8.31 7.59
C PRO A 13 -1.76 7.82 7.23
N PRO A 14 -0.72 8.34 7.91
CA PRO A 14 0.68 8.06 7.58
C PRO A 14 0.99 6.57 7.53
N LYS A 15 0.48 5.77 8.49
CA LYS A 15 0.66 4.31 8.51
C LYS A 15 0.09 3.60 7.27
N GLN A 16 -1.06 4.06 6.76
CA GLN A 16 -1.66 3.50 5.55
C GLN A 16 -0.84 3.86 4.31
N LYS A 17 -0.31 5.09 4.24
CA LYS A 17 0.60 5.49 3.17
C LYS A 17 1.84 4.60 3.15
N GLU A 18 2.50 4.39 4.29
CA GLU A 18 3.71 3.56 4.34
C GLU A 18 3.46 2.13 3.86
N VAL A 19 2.35 1.53 4.28
CA VAL A 19 1.95 0.17 3.87
C VAL A 19 1.61 0.12 2.38
N LEU A 20 0.89 1.12 1.87
CA LEU A 20 0.58 1.25 0.44
C LEU A 20 1.86 1.35 -0.40
N PHE A 21 2.80 2.20 0.01
CA PHE A 21 4.11 2.32 -0.65
C PHE A 21 4.92 1.03 -0.57
N ALA A 22 4.88 0.33 0.57
CA ALA A 22 5.56 -0.96 0.72
C ALA A 22 4.99 -2.01 -0.25
N ILE A 23 3.66 -2.12 -0.35
CA ILE A 23 3.01 -3.01 -1.32
C ILE A 23 3.36 -2.62 -2.75
N CYS A 24 3.30 -1.32 -3.06
CA CYS A 24 3.61 -0.78 -4.38
C CYS A 24 5.07 -1.06 -4.78
N LYS A 25 6.03 -1.00 -3.84
CA LYS A 25 7.44 -1.34 -4.06
C LYS A 25 7.66 -2.82 -4.25
N GLU A 26 6.92 -3.66 -3.53
CA GLU A 26 6.93 -5.10 -3.73
C GLU A 26 6.27 -5.52 -5.06
N GLY A 27 5.30 -4.72 -5.55
CA GLY A 27 4.45 -4.98 -6.72
C GLY A 27 3.44 -6.11 -6.49
N LYS A 28 3.91 -7.23 -5.94
CA LYS A 28 3.10 -8.37 -5.49
C LYS A 28 3.49 -8.72 -4.06
N ALA A 29 2.89 -8.00 -3.11
CA ALA A 29 3.20 -8.21 -1.71
C ALA A 29 2.51 -9.49 -1.22
N ARG A 30 3.29 -10.56 -1.15
CA ARG A 30 2.94 -11.77 -0.42
C ARG A 30 3.49 -11.66 0.99
N GLU A 31 2.76 -12.23 1.94
CA GLU A 31 3.21 -12.30 3.33
C GLU A 31 3.57 -10.91 3.92
N ILE A 32 2.67 -9.93 3.76
CA ILE A 32 2.79 -8.56 4.33
C ILE A 32 3.03 -8.51 5.85
N THR A 33 2.77 -9.61 6.56
CA THR A 33 3.03 -9.79 8.00
C THR A 33 4.31 -10.55 8.31
N SER A 34 5.06 -10.96 7.29
CA SER A 34 6.33 -11.68 7.45
C SER A 34 7.39 -10.78 8.06
N SER A 35 8.22 -11.37 8.92
CA SER A 35 9.33 -10.69 9.60
C SER A 35 10.26 -9.94 8.62
N ARG A 36 10.41 -10.46 7.39
CA ARG A 36 11.20 -9.82 6.34
C ARG A 36 10.56 -8.52 5.88
N PHE A 37 9.28 -8.55 5.51
CA PHE A 37 8.52 -7.37 5.08
C PHE A 37 8.54 -6.29 6.17
N LEU A 38 8.21 -6.68 7.40
CA LEU A 38 8.16 -5.80 8.57
C LEU A 38 9.52 -5.14 8.84
N LYS A 39 10.63 -5.88 8.73
CA LYS A 39 11.98 -5.32 8.90
C LYS A 39 12.39 -4.40 7.74
N THR A 40 12.10 -4.78 6.49
CA THR A 40 12.44 -3.97 5.30
C THR A 40 11.80 -2.58 5.37
N TYR A 41 10.52 -2.53 5.73
CA TYR A 41 9.74 -1.29 5.77
C TYR A 41 9.63 -0.67 7.17
N LYS A 42 10.27 -1.26 8.18
CA LYS A 42 10.18 -0.85 9.60
C LYS A 42 8.74 -0.74 10.12
N LEU A 43 7.89 -1.65 9.67
CA LEU A 43 6.47 -1.72 10.02
C LEU A 43 6.23 -2.80 11.09
N THR A 44 5.11 -2.72 11.80
CA THR A 44 4.65 -3.77 12.73
C THR A 44 3.45 -4.51 12.18
N ALA A 45 3.34 -5.82 12.45
CA ALA A 45 2.25 -6.66 11.92
C ALA A 45 0.87 -6.06 12.18
N SER A 46 0.62 -5.57 13.40
CA SER A 46 -0.66 -4.94 13.79
C SER A 46 -0.93 -3.66 13.00
N SER A 47 0.11 -2.85 12.74
CA SER A 47 -0.04 -1.63 11.94
C SER A 47 -0.34 -1.97 10.48
N VAL A 48 0.35 -2.98 9.93
CA VAL A 48 0.10 -3.45 8.56
C VAL A 48 -1.33 -3.99 8.43
N GLN A 49 -1.76 -4.88 9.32
CA GLN A 49 -3.11 -5.46 9.27
C GLN A 49 -4.22 -4.38 9.36
N GLY A 50 -4.09 -3.43 10.28
CA GLY A 50 -5.04 -2.32 10.39
C GLY A 50 -5.03 -1.39 9.18
N ALA A 51 -3.84 -1.10 8.65
CA ALA A 51 -3.69 -0.27 7.45
C ALA A 51 -4.31 -0.93 6.21
N ILE A 52 -4.00 -2.21 5.98
CA ILE A 52 -4.51 -3.01 4.86
C ILE A 52 -6.02 -3.05 4.85
N LYS A 53 -6.64 -3.25 6.01
CA LYS A 53 -8.10 -3.27 6.12
C LYS A 53 -8.72 -1.95 5.63
N GLY A 54 -8.15 -0.81 6.02
CA GLY A 54 -8.61 0.50 5.56
C GLY A 54 -8.21 0.84 4.13
N LEU A 55 -7.17 0.21 3.58
CA LEU A 55 -6.80 0.36 2.16
C LEU A 55 -7.72 -0.48 1.26
N LEU A 56 -8.13 -1.67 1.70
CA LEU A 56 -9.10 -2.53 1.01
C LEU A 56 -10.50 -1.89 1.01
N ASP A 57 -10.93 -1.34 2.16
CA ASP A 57 -12.23 -0.66 2.32
C ASP A 57 -12.39 0.56 1.39
N LYS A 58 -11.27 1.20 1.05
CA LYS A 58 -11.22 2.36 0.15
C LYS A 58 -10.83 2.00 -1.29
N ASP A 59 -10.79 0.71 -1.63
CA ASP A 59 -10.39 0.19 -2.96
C ASP A 59 -9.01 0.66 -3.45
N PHE A 60 -8.08 1.00 -2.55
CA PHE A 60 -6.71 1.35 -2.94
C PHE A 60 -5.87 0.13 -3.26
N VAL A 61 -6.07 -0.95 -2.51
CA VAL A 61 -5.38 -2.22 -2.68
C VAL A 61 -6.42 -3.31 -2.85
N THR A 62 -6.01 -4.39 -3.51
CA THR A 62 -6.81 -5.60 -3.64
C THR A 62 -6.00 -6.80 -3.17
N CYS A 63 -6.70 -7.82 -2.68
CA CYS A 63 -6.12 -9.09 -2.25
C CYS A 63 -6.63 -10.19 -3.16
N GLU A 64 -5.74 -10.82 -3.93
CA GLU A 64 -6.06 -11.91 -4.84
C GLU A 64 -5.21 -13.12 -4.48
N LEU A 65 -5.82 -14.23 -4.06
CA LEU A 65 -5.10 -15.45 -3.67
C LEU A 65 -3.99 -15.26 -2.61
N GLY A 66 -4.17 -14.28 -1.71
CA GLY A 66 -3.18 -13.92 -0.68
C GLY A 66 -2.06 -12.98 -1.17
N GLU A 67 -2.16 -12.46 -2.39
CA GLU A 67 -1.31 -11.39 -2.91
C GLU A 67 -1.99 -10.04 -2.77
N TYR A 68 -1.34 -9.13 -2.05
CA TYR A 68 -1.75 -7.74 -1.98
C TYR A 68 -1.09 -6.96 -3.13
N LYS A 69 -1.90 -6.28 -3.93
CA LYS A 69 -1.46 -5.42 -5.02
C LYS A 69 -2.26 -4.12 -5.01
N VAL A 70 -1.70 -3.06 -5.58
CA VAL A 70 -2.45 -1.81 -5.78
C VAL A 70 -3.56 -2.11 -6.81
N TYR A 71 -4.78 -1.68 -6.52
CA TYR A 71 -5.93 -1.98 -7.37
C TYR A 71 -5.81 -1.29 -8.74
N ASP A 72 -5.48 0.01 -8.73
CA ASP A 72 -5.32 0.82 -9.93
C ASP A 72 -3.84 0.82 -10.39
N LYS A 73 -3.60 0.31 -11.60
CA LYS A 73 -2.26 0.22 -12.18
C LYS A 73 -1.64 1.58 -12.53
N PHE A 74 -2.46 2.58 -12.88
CA PHE A 74 -1.99 3.95 -13.06
C PHE A 74 -1.64 4.60 -11.73
N PHE A 75 -2.40 4.30 -10.68
CA PHE A 75 -2.08 4.75 -9.32
C PHE A 75 -0.77 4.15 -8.82
N GLU A 76 -0.52 2.86 -9.08
CA GLU A 76 0.77 2.21 -8.81
C GLU A 76 1.93 2.93 -9.52
N ILE A 77 1.81 3.15 -10.84
CA ILE A 77 2.82 3.86 -11.62
C ILE A 77 3.04 5.29 -11.08
N TRP A 78 1.97 5.97 -10.67
CA TRP A 78 2.03 7.29 -10.08
C TRP A 78 2.76 7.31 -8.73
N LEU A 79 2.48 6.33 -7.85
CA LEU A 79 3.17 6.15 -6.57
C LEU A 79 4.67 5.86 -6.77
N LEU A 80 5.02 4.99 -7.71
CA LEU A 80 6.40 4.71 -8.07
C LEU A 80 7.13 5.96 -8.57
N LYS A 81 6.42 6.84 -9.31
CA LYS A 81 6.96 8.11 -9.79
C LYS A 81 7.20 9.12 -8.66
N GLN A 82 6.38 9.08 -7.59
CA GLN A 82 6.54 9.88 -6.36
C GLN A 82 7.64 9.35 -5.43
N SER A 83 8.01 8.07 -5.53
CA SER A 83 9.07 7.46 -4.71
C SER A 83 10.49 7.69 -5.28
N LYS A 84 10.65 8.59 -6.25
CA LYS A 84 11.91 8.93 -6.91
C LYS A 84 12.46 10.24 -6.36
#